data_AF-A0A1V6K8P2-F1
#
_entry.id   AF-A0A1V6K8P2-F1
#
_cell.length_a   1.000
_cell.length_b   1.000
_cell.length_c   1.000
_cell.angle_alpha   90.00
_cell.angle_beta   90.00
_cell.angle_gamma   90.00
#
_symmetry.space_group_name_H-M   'P 1'
#
loop_
_entity.id
_entity.type
_entity.pdbx_description
1 polymer ?
#
loop_
_entity_poly.entity_id
_entity_poly.type
_entity_poly.pdbx_seq_one_letter_code
_entity_poly.pdbx_strand_id
1 'polypeptide(L)'
;MATGITDETLADLYALFKDSAIAHSGKEVTLEPAVVFEVGYSEIQTSPNYASGYALRFPRFVRVREDKSVDEVETLDSLAGRYGGQKNGQGSI
;
A
#
# COMPACT_ATOMS: atom_id res chain seq x y z
N MET A 1 -1.28 6.24 2.72
CA MET A 1 -0.83 6.83 1.45
C MET A 1 -1.79 7.97 1.11
N ALA A 2 -1.30 9.13 0.70
CA ALA A 2 -2.14 10.30 0.43
C ALA A 2 -1.64 11.15 -0.75
N THR A 3 -0.63 10.65 -1.48
CA THR A 3 0.01 11.35 -2.59
C THR A 3 -0.06 10.49 -3.86
N GLY A 4 0.06 11.13 -5.02
CA GLY A 4 -0.09 10.47 -6.32
C GLY A 4 -1.54 10.25 -6.76
N ILE A 5 -2.51 10.86 -6.05
CA ILE A 5 -3.94 10.76 -6.37
C ILE A 5 -4.37 12.13 -6.92
N THR A 6 -4.87 12.15 -8.15
CA THR A 6 -5.51 13.34 -8.73
C THR A 6 -6.97 13.42 -8.29
N ASP A 7 -7.65 14.55 -8.46
CA ASP A 7 -9.06 14.68 -8.10
C ASP A 7 -9.96 13.71 -8.88
N GLU A 8 -9.65 13.46 -10.16
CA GLU A 8 -10.33 12.47 -10.99
C GLU A 8 -10.13 11.05 -10.42
N THR A 9 -8.89 10.68 -10.14
CA THR A 9 -8.57 9.39 -9.51
C THR A 9 -9.25 9.24 -8.15
N LEU A 10 -9.33 10.31 -7.36
CA LEU A 10 -10.00 10.29 -6.06
C LEU A 10 -11.49 10.00 -6.21
N ALA A 11 -12.13 10.63 -7.20
CA ALA A 11 -13.54 10.38 -7.50
C ALA A 11 -13.79 8.94 -7.96
N ASP A 12 -12.90 8.39 -8.79
CA ASP A 12 -12.99 6.99 -9.25
C ASP A 12 -12.81 6.00 -8.10
N LEU A 13 -11.80 6.22 -7.23
CA LEU A 13 -11.60 5.40 -6.04
C LEU A 13 -12.79 5.50 -5.08
N TYR A 14 -13.36 6.69 -4.90
CA TYR A 14 -14.56 6.83 -4.08
C TYR A 14 -15.73 6.03 -4.67
N ALA A 15 -15.97 6.12 -5.98
CA ALA A 15 -17.01 5.36 -6.66
C ALA A 15 -16.81 3.84 -6.54
N LEU A 16 -15.54 3.39 -6.54
CA LEU A 16 -15.17 1.99 -6.36
C LEU A 16 -15.44 1.47 -4.93
N PHE A 17 -15.18 2.28 -3.90
CA PHE A 17 -15.24 1.82 -2.50
C PHE A 17 -16.52 2.16 -1.74
N LYS A 18 -17.34 3.11 -2.22
CA LYS A 18 -18.51 3.63 -1.49
C LYS A 18 -19.45 2.52 -0.97
N ASP A 19 -19.55 1.40 -1.70
CA ASP A 19 -20.44 0.28 -1.39
C ASP A 19 -19.72 -0.89 -0.70
N SER A 20 -18.39 -0.81 -0.50
CA SER A 20 -17.55 -1.86 0.09
C SER A 20 -17.18 -1.61 1.56
N ALA A 21 -17.80 -0.61 2.19
CA ALA A 21 -17.54 -0.25 3.58
C ALA A 21 -18.22 -1.22 4.54
N ILE A 22 -17.42 -1.82 5.43
CA ILE A 22 -17.89 -2.78 6.44
C ILE A 22 -17.94 -2.17 7.85
N ALA A 23 -17.26 -1.05 8.09
CA ALA A 23 -17.35 -0.29 9.33
C ALA A 23 -16.95 1.18 9.14
N HIS A 24 -17.51 2.05 9.98
CA HIS A 24 -17.20 3.48 10.02
C HIS A 24 -16.89 3.93 11.45
N SER A 25 -15.83 4.72 11.63
CA SER A 25 -15.45 5.33 12.89
C SER A 25 -14.96 6.76 12.65
N GLY A 26 -15.85 7.74 12.78
CA GLY A 26 -15.53 9.14 12.49
C GLY A 26 -15.10 9.34 11.03
N LYS A 27 -13.82 9.64 10.80
CA LYS A 27 -13.22 9.77 9.45
C LYS A 27 -12.59 8.48 8.93
N GLU A 28 -12.51 7.44 9.75
CA GLU A 28 -11.96 6.15 9.38
C GLU A 28 -13.05 5.26 8.82
N VAL A 29 -12.74 4.60 7.70
CA VAL A 29 -13.63 3.63 7.05
C VAL A 29 -12.83 2.34 6.89
N THR A 30 -13.42 1.23 7.34
CA THR A 30 -12.88 -0.11 7.10
C THR A 30 -13.58 -0.70 5.90
N LEU A 31 -12.80 -1.20 4.94
CA LEU A 31 -13.29 -1.77 3.69
C LEU A 31 -13.02 -3.27 3.66
N GLU A 32 -13.87 -4.03 2.97
CA GLU A 32 -13.55 -5.41 2.63
C GLU A 32 -12.34 -5.44 1.66
N PRO A 33 -11.30 -6.27 1.92
CA PRO A 33 -10.16 -6.37 1.03
C PRO A 33 -10.54 -6.97 -0.33
N ALA A 34 -10.71 -6.12 -1.34
CA ALA A 34 -11.08 -6.55 -2.70
C ALA A 34 -10.23 -5.90 -3.80
N VAL A 35 -9.53 -4.79 -3.51
CA VAL A 35 -8.85 -3.97 -4.52
C VAL A 35 -7.34 -3.95 -4.27
N VAL A 36 -6.57 -4.20 -5.31
CA VAL A 36 -5.10 -4.19 -5.27
C VAL A 36 -4.57 -2.88 -5.85
N PHE A 37 -3.63 -2.26 -5.14
CA PHE A 37 -2.95 -1.04 -5.60
C PHE A 37 -1.49 -1.30 -5.93
N GLU A 38 -1.03 -0.63 -6.99
CA GLU A 38 0.39 -0.43 -7.22
C GLU A 38 0.84 0.83 -6.48
N VAL A 39 1.85 0.65 -5.62
CA VAL A 39 2.37 1.71 -4.76
C VAL A 39 3.86 1.90 -5.04
N GLY A 40 4.22 3.12 -5.43
CA GLY A 40 5.62 3.53 -5.51
C GLY A 40 6.11 3.97 -4.14
N TYR A 41 7.35 3.67 -3.80
CA TYR A 41 7.97 4.10 -2.54
C TYR A 41 9.46 4.35 -2.74
N SER A 42 10.10 4.98 -1.76
CA SER A 42 11.55 5.27 -1.79
C SER A 42 12.37 4.20 -1.10
N GLU A 43 11.92 3.72 0.05
CA GLU A 43 12.58 2.67 0.82
C GLU A 43 11.58 1.93 1.74
N ILE A 44 11.98 0.74 2.19
CA ILE A 44 11.32 -0.03 3.24
C ILE A 44 12.04 0.24 4.56
N GLN A 45 11.27 0.47 5.63
CA GLN A 45 11.76 0.71 6.99
C GLN A 45 11.12 -0.28 7.96
N THR A 46 11.83 -0.63 9.02
CA THR A 46 11.25 -1.36 10.16
C THR A 46 10.40 -0.41 11.00
N SER A 47 9.21 -0.85 11.42
CA SER A 47 8.31 -0.05 12.24
C SER A 47 7.59 -0.92 13.27
N PRO A 48 7.62 -0.56 14.57
CA PRO A 48 6.86 -1.28 15.60
C PRO A 48 5.36 -0.97 15.56
N ASN A 49 4.95 0.06 14.82
CA ASN A 49 3.56 0.55 14.82
C ASN A 49 2.63 -0.24 13.88
N TYR A 50 3.19 -1.12 13.04
CA TYR A 50 2.42 -1.91 12.09
C TYR A 50 2.62 -3.38 12.38
N ALA A 51 1.55 -4.17 12.30
CA ALA A 51 1.61 -5.62 12.52
C ALA A 51 2.57 -6.35 11.56
N SER A 52 2.81 -5.78 10.38
CA SER A 52 3.81 -6.26 9.41
C SER A 52 5.25 -6.13 9.89
N GLY A 53 5.53 -5.27 10.88
CA GLY A 53 6.87 -4.89 11.29
C GLY A 53 7.58 -3.93 10.32
N TYR A 54 6.92 -3.49 9.23
CA TYR A 54 7.50 -2.66 8.18
C TYR A 54 6.61 -1.48 7.80
N ALA A 55 7.24 -0.41 7.30
CA ALA A 55 6.60 0.75 6.72
C ALA A 55 7.27 1.13 5.39
N LEU A 56 6.47 1.60 4.44
CA LEU A 56 6.96 2.16 3.19
C LEU A 56 7.23 3.66 3.39
N ARG A 57 8.40 4.15 2.98
CA ARG A 57 8.74 5.58 3.04
C ARG A 57 8.29 6.31 1.78
N PHE A 58 7.57 7.42 1.98
CA PHE A 58 6.96 8.23 0.94
C PHE A 58 6.15 7.39 -0.07
N PRO A 59 5.16 6.61 0.41
CA PRO A 59 4.32 5.81 -0.48
C PRO A 59 3.45 6.75 -1.32
N ARG A 60 3.43 6.52 -2.63
CA ARG A 60 2.62 7.23 -3.62
C ARG A 60 1.77 6.24 -4.40
N PHE A 61 0.54 6.62 -4.69
CA PHE A 61 -0.33 5.86 -5.57
C PHE A 61 0.27 5.87 -6.98
N VAL A 62 0.24 4.71 -7.64
CA VAL A 62 0.60 4.59 -9.06
C VAL A 62 -0.65 4.29 -9.87
N ARG A 63 -1.36 3.20 -9.54
CA ARG A 63 -2.60 2.79 -10.21
C ARG A 63 -3.34 1.70 -9.44
N VAL A 64 -4.59 1.47 -9.81
CA VAL A 64 -5.33 0.24 -9.46
C VAL A 64 -4.84 -0.92 -10.33
N ARG A 65 -4.71 -2.10 -9.74
CA ARG A 65 -4.31 -3.35 -10.41
C ARG A 65 -5.54 -4.22 -10.65
N GLU A 66 -6.33 -3.87 -11.67
CA GLU A 66 -7.46 -4.70 -12.12
C GLU A 66 -6.99 -6.04 -12.71
N ASP A 67 -5.72 -6.12 -13.08
CA ASP A 67 -5.06 -7.32 -13.58
C ASP A 67 -4.59 -8.29 -12.48
N LYS A 68 -4.81 -7.97 -11.20
CA LYS A 68 -4.40 -8.80 -10.05
C LYS A 68 -5.51 -9.01 -9.04
N SER A 69 -5.58 -10.22 -8.48
CA SER A 69 -6.43 -10.52 -7.32
C SER A 69 -5.70 -10.35 -5.98
N VAL A 70 -6.46 -10.35 -4.88
CA VAL A 70 -5.95 -10.10 -3.52
C VAL A 70 -4.93 -11.17 -3.07
N ASP A 71 -5.01 -12.38 -3.60
CA ASP A 71 -4.04 -13.46 -3.35
C ASP A 71 -2.70 -13.28 -4.07
N GLU A 72 -2.64 -12.39 -5.08
CA GLU A 72 -1.43 -12.08 -5.85
C GLU A 72 -0.67 -10.84 -5.33
N VAL A 73 -1.10 -10.30 -4.19
CA VAL A 73 -0.42 -9.18 -3.53
C VAL A 73 0.93 -9.60 -2.99
N GLU A 74 1.80 -8.60 -2.82
CA GLU A 74 3.12 -8.81 -2.24
C GLU A 74 3.00 -9.42 -0.83
N THR A 75 3.81 -10.45 -0.54
CA THR A 75 3.82 -11.13 0.75
C THR A 75 4.80 -10.47 1.72
N LEU A 76 4.59 -10.67 3.01
CA LEU A 76 5.51 -10.15 4.04
C LEU A 76 6.92 -10.75 3.92
N ASP A 77 7.04 -12.03 3.55
CA ASP A 77 8.33 -12.69 3.35
C ASP A 77 9.11 -12.07 2.19
N SER A 78 8.43 -11.82 1.06
CA SER A 78 9.03 -11.13 -0.08
C SER A 78 9.43 -9.69 0.28
N LEU A 79 8.58 -8.96 1.01
CA LEU A 79 8.88 -7.62 1.50
C LEU A 79 10.12 -7.61 2.41
N ALA A 80 10.25 -8.58 3.31
CA ALA A 80 11.41 -8.74 4.18
C ALA A 80 12.69 -9.05 3.38
N GLY A 81 12.59 -9.89 2.34
CA GLY A 81 13.67 -10.16 1.40
C GLY A 81 14.15 -8.89 0.68
N ARG A 82 13.21 -8.06 0.20
CA ARG A 82 13.51 -6.76 -0.44
C ARG A 82 14.18 -5.80 0.53
N TYR A 83 13.74 -5.73 1.78
CA TYR A 83 14.37 -4.93 2.82
C TYR A 83 15.81 -5.37 3.08
N GLY A 84 16.06 -6.68 3.15
CA GLY A 84 17.43 -7.24 3.28
C GLY A 84 18.33 -6.83 2.11
N GLY A 85 17.82 -6.92 0.88
CA GLY A 85 18.53 -6.47 -0.32
C GLY A 85 18.84 -4.97 -0.31
N GLN A 86 17.88 -4.14 0.13
CA GLN A 86 18.06 -2.69 0.24
C GLN A 86 19.18 -2.32 1.22
N LYS A 87 19.23 -2.97 2.39
CA LYS A 87 20.30 -2.75 3.38
C LYS A 87 21.69 -3.07 2.83
N ASN A 88 21.80 -4.16 2.06
CA ASN A 88 23.08 -4.58 1.49
C ASN A 88 23.55 -3.62 0.38
N GLY A 89 22.63 -3.03 -0.38
CA GLY A 89 22.94 -2.05 -1.42
C GLY A 89 23.30 -0.65 -0.90
N GLN A 90 22.77 -0.23 0.25
CA GLN A 90 23.09 1.06 0.89
C GLN A 90 24.45 1.05 1.63
N GLY A 91 25.06 -0.11 1.85
CA GLY A 91 26.36 -0.26 2.53
C GLY A 91 27.59 -0.25 1.61
N SER A 92 27.44 0.03 0.32
CA SER A 92 28.55 0.12 -0.64
C SER A 92 28.64 1.52 -1.25
N ILE A 93 29.24 2.46 -0.50
CA ILE A 93 29.88 3.70 -0.99
C ILE A 93 30.91 4.14 0.04
#